data_AF-A0A7Z7IIM6-F1
#
_entry.id   AF-A0A7Z7IIM6-F1
#
_cell.length_a   1.000
_cell.length_b   1.000
_cell.length_c   1.000
_cell.angle_alpha   90.00
_cell.angle_beta   90.00
_cell.angle_gamma   90.00
#
_symmetry.space_group_name_H-M   'P 1'
#
loop_
_entity.id
_entity.type
_entity.pdbx_description
1 polymer ?
#
loop_
_entity_poly.entity_id
_entity_poly.type
_entity_poly.pdbx_seq_one_letter_code
_entity_poly.pdbx_strand_id
1 'polypeptide(L)'
;MTTMKVAALVLYVVGFALQMVGAYLVIQDVRTSIGNMRRLKSGLADADEAAAEHRRQITEMANKPRPFGLDVAMSQLADQLADVAVEQTGPAAAKQRRALLTYVTAQNDISDRRRWVAVGLLLGGLVVGFGGNVLSLFPL
;
A
#
# COMPACT_ATOMS: atom_id res chain seq x y z
N MET A 1 -21.30 -45.00 17.98
CA MET A 1 -20.71 -45.00 16.61
C MET A 1 -21.18 -43.81 15.76
N THR A 2 -22.48 -43.59 15.60
CA THR A 2 -23.05 -42.53 14.74
C THR A 2 -22.74 -41.11 15.23
N THR A 3 -22.74 -40.89 16.55
CA THR A 3 -22.48 -39.58 17.16
C THR A 3 -21.07 -39.04 16.91
N MET A 4 -20.02 -39.88 16.96
CA MET A 4 -18.65 -39.43 16.65
C MET A 4 -18.46 -39.09 15.18
N LYS A 5 -19.07 -39.87 14.27
CA LYS A 5 -19.03 -39.57 12.83
C LYS A 5 -19.72 -38.25 12.51
N VAL A 6 -20.88 -38.01 13.13
CA VAL A 6 -21.59 -36.72 13.02
C VAL A 6 -20.73 -35.58 13.60
N ALA A 7 -20.08 -35.78 14.74
CA ALA A 7 -19.20 -34.78 15.34
C ALA A 7 -17.98 -34.44 14.45
N ALA A 8 -17.32 -35.45 13.87
CA ALA A 8 -16.22 -35.25 12.93
C ALA A 8 -16.67 -34.50 11.68
N LEU A 9 -17.85 -34.83 11.15
CA LEU A 9 -18.42 -34.15 9.97
C LEU A 9 -18.77 -32.69 10.26
N VAL A 10 -19.32 -32.41 11.44
CA VAL A 10 -19.56 -31.02 11.90
C VAL A 10 -18.24 -30.25 12.01
N LEU A 11 -17.19 -30.85 12.58
CA LEU A 11 -15.87 -30.22 12.67
C LEU A 11 -15.28 -29.92 11.29
N TYR A 12 -15.42 -30.81 10.31
CA TYR A 12 -14.96 -30.53 8.95
C TYR A 12 -15.72 -29.38 8.30
N VAL A 13 -17.05 -29.33 8.43
CA VAL A 13 -17.86 -28.25 7.87
C VAL A 13 -17.47 -26.91 8.51
N VAL A 14 -17.29 -26.88 9.83
CA VAL A 14 -16.87 -25.67 10.56
C VAL A 14 -15.45 -25.26 10.16
N GLY A 15 -14.51 -26.20 10.13
CA GLY A 15 -13.12 -25.93 9.72
C GLY A 15 -13.04 -25.39 8.30
N PHE A 16 -13.79 -25.99 7.37
CA PHE A 16 -13.89 -25.53 5.99
C PHE A 16 -14.50 -24.12 5.89
N ALA A 17 -15.58 -23.85 6.62
CA ALA A 17 -16.20 -22.52 6.63
C ALA A 17 -15.23 -21.45 7.16
N LEU A 18 -14.51 -21.73 8.25
CA LEU A 18 -13.49 -20.83 8.80
C LEU A 18 -12.38 -20.56 7.79
N GLN A 19 -11.91 -21.59 7.09
CA GLN A 19 -10.89 -21.47 6.05
C GLN A 19 -11.37 -20.63 4.86
N MET A 20 -12.59 -20.85 4.38
CA MET A 20 -13.18 -20.08 3.28
C MET A 20 -13.34 -18.60 3.64
N VAL A 21 -13.82 -18.30 4.85
CA VAL A 21 -13.94 -16.91 5.33
C VAL A 21 -12.56 -16.26 5.48
N GLY A 22 -11.60 -16.97 6.08
CA GLY A 22 -10.22 -16.50 6.20
C GLY A 22 -9.58 -16.20 4.84
N ALA A 23 -9.72 -17.11 3.88
CA ALA A 23 -9.21 -16.94 2.51
C ALA A 23 -9.86 -15.74 1.79
N TYR A 24 -11.19 -15.59 1.93
CA TYR A 24 -11.90 -14.44 1.38
C TYR A 24 -11.37 -13.10 1.92
N LEU A 25 -11.15 -13.01 3.24
CA LEU A 25 -10.62 -11.81 3.86
C LEU A 25 -9.20 -11.48 3.37
N VAL A 26 -8.34 -12.48 3.21
CA VAL A 26 -6.99 -12.30 2.63
C VAL A 26 -7.06 -11.82 1.19
N ILE A 27 -7.94 -12.40 0.35
CA ILE A 27 -8.10 -11.98 -1.05
C ILE A 27 -8.57 -10.52 -1.13
N GLN A 28 -9.50 -10.13 -0.27
CA GLN A 28 -9.98 -8.75 -0.23
C GLN A 28 -8.89 -7.78 0.22
N ASP A 29 -8.06 -8.18 1.18
CA ASP A 29 -6.90 -7.41 1.64
C ASP A 29 -5.89 -7.19 0.50
N VAL A 30 -5.54 -8.26 -0.22
CA VAL A 30 -4.63 -8.18 -1.39
C VAL A 30 -5.21 -7.28 -2.47
N ARG A 31 -6.51 -7.38 -2.79
CA ARG A 31 -7.16 -6.49 -3.76
C ARG A 31 -7.09 -5.03 -3.35
N THR A 32 -7.30 -4.74 -2.06
CA THR A 32 -7.24 -3.39 -1.51
C THR A 32 -5.81 -2.83 -1.60
N SER A 33 -4.81 -3.65 -1.24
CA SER A 33 -3.40 -3.30 -1.36
C SER A 33 -2.98 -2.99 -2.79
N ILE A 34 -3.40 -3.81 -3.76
CA ILE A 34 -3.16 -3.55 -5.20
C ILE A 34 -3.80 -2.23 -5.63
N GLY A 35 -5.03 -1.94 -5.20
CA GLY A 35 -5.70 -0.68 -5.48
C GLY A 35 -4.95 0.54 -4.93
N ASN A 36 -4.49 0.45 -3.67
CA ASN A 36 -3.72 1.50 -3.02
C ASN A 36 -2.36 1.72 -3.71
N MET A 37 -1.68 0.65 -4.13
CA MET A 37 -0.43 0.74 -4.89
C MET A 37 -0.62 1.42 -6.24
N ARG A 38 -1.72 1.12 -6.95
CA ARG A 38 -2.03 1.80 -8.23
C ARG A 38 -2.27 3.29 -8.02
N ARG A 39 -2.97 3.69 -6.96
CA ARG A 39 -3.19 5.09 -6.60
C ARG A 39 -1.90 5.81 -6.20
N LEU A 40 -1.00 5.13 -5.48
CA LEU A 40 0.33 5.67 -5.21
C LEU A 40 1.10 5.91 -6.52
N LYS A 41 1.12 4.92 -7.41
CA LYS A 41 1.83 5.03 -8.69
C LYS A 41 1.29 6.18 -9.55
N SER A 42 -0.04 6.36 -9.62
CA SER A 42 -0.62 7.50 -10.34
C SER A 42 -0.27 8.83 -9.66
N GLY A 43 -0.35 8.92 -8.33
CA GLY A 43 0.00 10.13 -7.60
C GLY A 43 1.48 10.53 -7.71
N LEU A 44 2.38 9.56 -7.86
CA LEU A 44 3.79 9.79 -8.15
C LEU A 44 4.01 10.26 -9.60
N ALA A 45 3.33 9.66 -10.57
CA ALA A 45 3.39 10.10 -11.97
C ALA A 45 2.90 11.54 -12.14
N ASP A 46 1.79 11.92 -11.50
CA ASP A 46 1.26 13.29 -11.50
C ASP A 46 2.23 14.28 -10.82
N ALA A 47 3.02 13.80 -9.85
CA ALA A 47 4.02 14.62 -9.18
C ALA A 47 5.27 14.83 -10.05
N ASP A 48 5.69 13.80 -10.79
CA ASP A 48 6.80 13.88 -11.75
C ASP A 48 6.45 14.79 -12.94
N GLU A 49 5.21 14.74 -13.43
CA GLU A 49 4.73 15.64 -14.48
C GLU A 49 4.72 17.10 -13.99
N ALA A 50 4.27 17.35 -12.75
CA ALA A 50 4.35 18.68 -12.14
C ALA A 50 5.79 19.16 -11.92
N ALA A 51 6.74 18.24 -11.67
CA ALA A 51 8.16 18.57 -11.59
C ALA A 51 8.70 19.01 -12.96
N ALA A 52 8.33 18.28 -14.02
CA ALA A 52 8.73 18.59 -15.39
C ALA A 52 8.17 19.95 -15.85
N GLU A 53 6.91 20.25 -15.54
CA GLU A 53 6.27 21.54 -15.82
C GLU A 53 6.98 22.69 -15.10
N HIS A 54 7.29 22.52 -13.81
CA HIS A 54 7.99 23.54 -13.03
C HIS A 54 9.41 23.78 -13.56
N ARG A 55 10.10 22.71 -13.99
CA ARG A 55 11.42 22.81 -14.63
C ARG A 55 11.35 23.62 -15.92
N ARG A 56 10.35 23.37 -16.77
CA ARG A 56 10.11 24.15 -18.01
C ARG A 56 9.86 25.62 -17.71
N GLN A 57 9.03 25.95 -16.73
CA GLN A 57 8.76 27.35 -16.33
C GLN A 57 10.03 28.07 -15.83
N ILE A 58 10.89 27.39 -15.08
CA ILE A 58 12.18 27.94 -14.66
C ILE A 58 13.08 28.19 -15.87
N THR A 59 13.14 27.26 -16.82
CA THR A 59 13.94 27.43 -18.05
C THR A 59 13.42 28.58 -18.92
N GLU A 60 12.10 28.73 -19.04
CA GLU A 60 11.48 29.85 -19.76
C GLU A 60 11.70 31.21 -19.08
N MET A 61 11.66 31.27 -17.75
CA MET A 61 11.99 32.48 -17.00
C MET A 61 13.48 32.83 -17.05
N ALA A 62 14.35 31.82 -17.10
CA ALA A 62 15.80 32.02 -17.26
C ALA A 62 16.14 32.61 -18.65
N ASN A 63 15.37 32.29 -19.68
CA ASN A 63 15.55 32.81 -21.04
C ASN A 63 14.96 34.22 -21.27
N LYS A 64 14.38 34.87 -20.25
CA LYS A 64 13.83 36.23 -20.38
C LYS A 64 14.95 37.27 -20.23
N PRO A 65 15.08 38.28 -21.12
CA PRO A 65 16.19 39.23 -21.08
C PRO A 65 16.18 40.01 -19.76
N ARG A 66 17.26 39.91 -18.99
CA ARG A 66 17.47 40.63 -17.73
C ARG A 66 18.54 41.72 -17.89
N PRO A 67 18.48 42.81 -17.10
CA PRO A 67 19.47 43.87 -17.15
C PRO A 67 20.87 43.36 -16.74
N PHE A 68 21.84 43.59 -17.64
CA PHE A 68 23.21 43.02 -17.68
C PHE A 68 24.02 42.99 -16.36
N GLY A 69 23.75 43.88 -15.40
CA GLY A 69 24.52 43.99 -14.16
C GLY A 69 24.04 43.10 -13.00
N LEU A 70 22.76 42.69 -13.01
CA LEU A 70 22.16 41.84 -11.97
C LEU A 70 22.22 40.35 -12.32
N ASP A 71 22.43 40.05 -13.61
CA ASP A 71 22.36 38.69 -14.16
C ASP A 71 23.55 37.81 -13.74
N VAL A 72 24.75 38.39 -13.62
CA VAL A 72 25.97 37.61 -13.32
C VAL A 72 26.00 37.19 -11.84
N ALA A 73 25.56 38.07 -10.93
CA ALA A 73 25.53 37.79 -9.50
C ALA A 73 24.35 36.88 -9.11
N MET A 74 23.18 37.06 -9.75
CA MET A 74 22.01 36.20 -9.49
C MET A 74 22.07 34.86 -10.21
N SER A 75 22.72 34.72 -11.37
CA SER A 75 22.81 33.43 -12.08
C SER A 75 23.62 32.40 -11.31
N GLN A 76 24.77 32.77 -10.72
CA GLN A 76 25.57 31.85 -9.90
C GLN A 76 24.85 31.41 -8.62
N LEU A 77 24.12 32.32 -7.99
CA LEU A 77 23.32 32.03 -6.79
C LEU A 77 22.06 31.22 -7.12
N ALA A 78 21.42 31.52 -8.25
CA ALA A 78 20.24 30.82 -8.74
C ALA A 78 20.56 29.41 -9.21
N ASP A 79 21.68 29.15 -9.90
CA ASP A 79 22.03 27.78 -10.32
C ASP A 79 22.27 26.86 -9.11
N GLN A 80 22.97 27.34 -8.08
CA GLN A 80 23.21 26.54 -6.87
C GLN A 80 21.97 26.38 -5.98
N LEU A 81 21.12 27.39 -5.88
CA LEU A 81 19.89 27.32 -5.07
C LEU A 81 18.73 26.67 -5.82
N ALA A 82 18.64 26.79 -7.14
CA ALA A 82 17.53 26.23 -7.92
C ALA A 82 17.59 24.71 -7.93
N ASP A 83 18.77 24.10 -8.13
CA ASP A 83 18.88 22.64 -8.11
C ASP A 83 18.52 22.07 -6.73
N VAL A 84 19.00 22.68 -5.63
CA VAL A 84 18.73 22.21 -4.27
C VAL A 84 17.31 22.54 -3.80
N ALA A 85 16.78 23.73 -4.10
CA ALA A 85 15.45 24.16 -3.65
C ALA A 85 14.32 23.55 -4.49
N VAL A 86 14.54 23.26 -5.77
CA VAL A 86 13.55 22.55 -6.61
C VAL A 86 13.49 21.08 -6.21
N GLU A 87 14.63 20.43 -5.93
CA GLU A 87 14.66 19.04 -5.48
C GLU A 87 14.10 18.86 -4.05
N GLN A 88 14.36 19.79 -3.12
CA GLN A 88 13.95 19.62 -1.71
C GLN A 88 12.61 20.30 -1.34
N THR A 89 12.21 21.36 -2.04
CA THR A 89 11.08 22.23 -1.65
C THR A 89 10.14 22.58 -2.81
N GLY A 90 10.38 22.05 -4.01
CA GLY A 90 9.49 22.25 -5.15
C GLY A 90 8.08 21.68 -4.94
N PRO A 91 7.05 22.21 -5.63
CA PRO A 91 5.67 21.71 -5.54
C PRO A 91 5.54 20.21 -5.86
N ALA A 92 6.47 19.64 -6.62
CA ALA A 92 6.58 18.21 -6.89
C ALA A 92 6.97 17.38 -5.65
N ALA A 93 7.99 17.80 -4.90
CA ALA A 93 8.41 17.12 -3.67
C ALA A 93 7.30 17.12 -2.61
N ALA A 94 6.52 18.21 -2.53
CA ALA A 94 5.34 18.29 -1.67
C ALA A 94 4.22 17.33 -2.11
N LYS A 95 3.97 17.20 -3.43
CA LYS A 95 3.01 16.23 -3.98
C LYS A 95 3.47 14.78 -3.76
N GLN A 96 4.75 14.46 -3.98
CA GLN A 96 5.32 13.14 -3.71
C GLN A 96 5.19 12.78 -2.22
N ARG A 97 5.53 13.71 -1.29
CA ARG A 97 5.33 13.50 0.15
C ARG A 97 3.86 13.25 0.51
N ARG A 98 2.92 14.00 -0.09
CA ARG A 98 1.48 13.76 0.14
C ARG A 98 1.02 12.40 -0.39
N ALA A 99 1.48 11.98 -1.57
CA ALA A 99 1.15 10.68 -2.13
C ALA A 99 1.70 9.54 -1.27
N LEU A 100 2.95 9.66 -0.82
CA LEU A 100 3.58 8.71 0.10
C LEU A 100 2.88 8.69 1.46
N LEU A 101 2.60 9.85 2.06
CA LEU A 101 1.86 9.93 3.31
C LEU A 101 0.48 9.30 3.19
N THR A 102 -0.26 9.60 2.12
CA THR A 102 -1.59 9.03 1.86
C THR A 102 -1.53 7.50 1.70
N TYR A 103 -0.49 7.00 1.05
CA TYR A 103 -0.29 5.55 0.92
C TYR A 103 0.11 4.89 2.24
N VAL A 104 1.01 5.50 3.00
CA VAL A 104 1.44 5.00 4.31
C VAL A 104 0.29 5.03 5.30
N THR A 105 -0.51 6.10 5.34
CA THR A 105 -1.72 6.14 6.16
C THR A 105 -2.74 5.13 5.67
N ALA A 106 -2.99 5.00 4.36
CA ALA A 106 -3.92 4.00 3.84
C ALA A 106 -3.45 2.55 4.08
N GLN A 107 -2.15 2.28 4.17
CA GLN A 107 -1.63 0.99 4.60
C GLN A 107 -1.76 0.79 6.11
N ASN A 108 -1.45 1.81 6.91
CA ASN A 108 -1.52 1.75 8.36
C ASN A 108 -2.98 1.65 8.87
N ASP A 109 -3.92 2.24 8.14
CA ASP A 109 -5.35 2.23 8.45
C ASP A 109 -6.04 0.92 8.00
N ILE A 110 -5.36 0.08 7.21
CA ILE A 110 -5.72 -1.33 7.08
C ILE A 110 -5.42 -1.99 8.43
N SER A 111 -6.43 -1.96 9.30
CA SER A 111 -6.43 -2.51 10.64
C SER A 111 -5.70 -3.85 10.70
N ASP A 112 -4.51 -3.86 11.32
CA ASP A 112 -3.73 -5.07 11.62
C ASP A 112 -4.61 -6.15 12.25
N ARG A 113 -5.60 -5.73 13.06
CA ARG A 113 -6.59 -6.61 13.69
C ARG A 113 -7.36 -7.44 12.67
N ARG A 114 -7.76 -6.88 11.53
CA ARG A 114 -8.51 -7.59 10.49
C ARG A 114 -7.64 -8.64 9.78
N ARG A 115 -6.37 -8.31 9.53
CA ARG A 115 -5.37 -9.24 9.00
C ARG A 115 -5.12 -10.41 9.95
N TRP A 116 -4.88 -10.11 11.22
CA TRP A 116 -4.67 -11.13 12.25
C TRP A 116 -5.92 -11.99 12.49
N VAL A 117 -7.13 -11.43 12.34
CA VAL A 117 -8.38 -12.21 12.36
C VAL A 117 -8.43 -13.18 11.16
N ALA A 118 -8.08 -12.74 9.95
CA ALA A 118 -8.08 -13.60 8.78
C ALA A 118 -7.06 -14.76 8.92
N VAL A 119 -5.86 -14.46 9.40
CA VAL A 119 -4.83 -15.47 9.70
C VAL A 119 -5.30 -16.41 10.81
N GLY A 120 -5.91 -15.88 11.87
CA GLY A 120 -6.46 -16.66 12.97
C GLY A 120 -7.58 -17.61 12.52
N LEU A 121 -8.45 -17.17 11.60
CA LEU A 121 -9.50 -18.01 11.01
C LEU A 121 -8.92 -19.16 10.16
N LEU A 122 -7.86 -18.88 9.37
CA LEU A 122 -7.18 -19.92 8.58
C LEU A 122 -6.51 -20.96 9.47
N LEU A 123 -5.71 -20.52 10.46
CA LEU A 123 -5.04 -21.41 11.40
C LEU A 123 -6.03 -22.17 12.29
N GLY A 124 -7.06 -21.48 12.78
CA GLY A 124 -8.13 -22.08 13.56
C GLY A 124 -8.88 -23.16 12.77
N GLY A 125 -9.24 -22.87 11.51
CA GLY A 125 -9.87 -23.85 10.63
C GLY A 125 -8.98 -25.06 10.34
N LEU A 126 -7.67 -24.86 10.18
CA LEU A 126 -6.70 -25.94 10.03
C LEU A 126 -6.65 -26.85 11.26
N VAL A 127 -6.58 -26.28 12.46
CA VAL A 127 -6.56 -27.02 13.73
C VAL A 127 -7.87 -27.80 13.93
N VAL A 128 -9.01 -27.16 13.64
CA VAL A 128 -10.33 -27.82 13.72
C VAL A 128 -10.44 -28.97 12.73
N GLY A 129 -9.99 -28.80 11.49
CA GLY A 129 -9.96 -29.86 10.48
C GLY A 129 -9.01 -31.00 10.85
N PHE A 130 -7.86 -30.69 11.45
CA PHE A 130 -6.95 -31.69 12.00
C PHE A 130 -7.60 -32.47 13.15
N GLY A 131 -8.31 -31.80 14.06
CA GLY A 131 -9.08 -32.46 15.11
C GLY A 131 -10.17 -33.40 14.56
N GLY A 132 -10.86 -32.99 13.50
CA GLY A 132 -11.81 -33.85 12.77
C GLY A 132 -11.15 -35.09 12.16
N ASN A 133 -9.97 -34.93 11.54
CA ASN A 133 -9.15 -36.04 11.03
C ASN A 133 -8.75 -37.01 12.15
N VAL A 134 -8.22 -36.50 13.25
CA VAL A 134 -7.81 -37.32 14.39
C VAL A 134 -9.01 -38.08 14.98
N LEU A 135 -10.16 -37.43 15.16
CA LEU A 135 -11.39 -38.08 15.63
C LEU A 135 -11.91 -39.15 14.67
N SER A 136 -11.70 -38.98 13.36
CA SER A 136 -12.08 -39.97 12.37
C SER A 136 -11.17 -41.20 12.33
N LEU A 137 -9.94 -41.07 12.83
CA LEU A 137 -8.93 -42.13 12.87
C LEU A 137 -9.03 -43.01 14.12
N PHE A 138 -9.69 -42.55 15.19
CA PHE A 138 -9.92 -43.40 16.34
C PHE A 138 -10.81 -44.58 15.92
N PRO A 139 -10.29 -45.82 15.96
CA PRO A 139 -11.11 -46.99 15.76
C PRO A 139 -12.09 -47.05 16.93
N LEU A 140 -13.37 -46.98 16.60
CA LEU A 140 -14.47 -47.41 17.44
C LEU A 140 -14.32 -48.90 17.77
#